data_AF-A0AAX0XJK1-F1
#
_entry.id   AF-A0AAX0XJK1-F1
#
_cell.length_a   1.000
_cell.length_b   1.000
_cell.length_c   1.000
_cell.angle_alpha   90.00
_cell.angle_beta   90.00
_cell.angle_gamma   90.00
#
_symmetry.space_group_name_H-M   'P 1'
#
loop_
_entity.id
_entity.type
_entity.pdbx_description
1 polymer ?
#
loop_
_entity_poly.entity_id
_entity_poly.type
_entity_poly.pdbx_seq_one_letter_code
_entity_poly.pdbx_strand_id
1 'polypeptide(L)'
;GQPLKLTRIERDGRVSYRADQLTALIARLFAQAGIEGATAQSARRTLAVKLKRKGIDERHIGEILGMTSIKAIKTLCDTDPVRLGDLIKRIV
;
A
#
# COMPACT_ATOMS: atom_id res chain seq x y z
N GLY A 1 -2.56 -12.45 -22.31
CA GLY A 1 -3.33 -11.33 -21.72
C GLY A 1 -3.07 -10.05 -22.49
N GLN A 2 -4.07 -9.20 -22.68
CA GLN A 2 -3.91 -7.97 -23.48
C GLN A 2 -3.03 -6.93 -22.75
N PRO A 3 -2.05 -6.31 -23.43
CA PRO A 3 -1.18 -5.31 -22.83
C PRO A 3 -1.98 -4.10 -22.34
N LEU A 4 -1.62 -3.56 -21.18
CA LEU A 4 -2.25 -2.35 -20.65
C LEU A 4 -1.77 -1.15 -21.48
N LYS A 5 -2.69 -0.43 -22.12
CA LYS A 5 -2.37 0.81 -22.82
C LYS A 5 -2.14 1.91 -21.79
N LEU A 6 -0.98 2.57 -21.82
CA LEU A 6 -0.69 3.74 -21.00
C LEU A 6 -0.85 5.02 -21.83
N THR A 7 -1.49 6.01 -21.24
CA THR A 7 -1.72 7.33 -21.84
C THR A 7 -0.67 8.27 -21.26
N ARG A 8 0.25 8.69 -22.11
CA ARG A 8 1.24 9.73 -21.80
C ARG A 8 0.53 11.09 -21.74
N ILE A 9 0.80 11.85 -20.69
CA ILE A 9 0.39 13.25 -20.52
C ILE A 9 1.67 14.08 -20.52
N GLU A 10 1.70 15.10 -21.35
CA GLU A 10 2.79 16.08 -21.40
C GLU A 10 2.23 17.46 -21.05
N ARG A 11 2.78 18.08 -20.00
CA ARG A 11 2.46 19.45 -19.58
C ARG A 11 3.74 20.13 -19.14
N ASP A 12 4.00 21.33 -19.65
CA ASP A 12 5.16 22.15 -19.28
C ASP A 12 6.51 21.40 -19.38
N GLY A 13 6.66 20.58 -20.43
CA GLY A 13 7.84 19.73 -20.64
C GLY A 13 7.98 18.55 -19.67
N ARG A 14 7.02 18.34 -18.75
CA ARG A 14 6.98 17.19 -17.84
C ARG A 14 6.10 16.09 -18.40
N VAL A 15 6.66 14.89 -18.46
CA VAL A 15 5.96 13.67 -18.83
C VAL A 15 5.37 13.01 -17.59
N SER A 16 4.07 12.76 -17.61
CA SER A 16 3.37 11.95 -16.63
C SER A 16 2.49 10.91 -17.33
N TYR A 17 1.97 9.95 -16.57
CA TYR A 17 1.00 8.98 -17.07
C TYR A 17 -0.26 9.12 -16.23
N ARG A 18 -1.43 8.79 -16.80
CA ARG A 18 -2.66 8.86 -16.03
C ARG A 18 -2.60 7.92 -14.81
N ALA A 19 -2.93 8.46 -13.64
CA ALA A 19 -2.81 7.76 -12.36
C ALA A 19 -3.74 6.55 -12.23
N ASP A 20 -4.90 6.59 -12.90
CA ASP A 20 -5.84 5.47 -13.00
C ASP A 20 -5.21 4.25 -13.70
N GLN A 21 -4.45 4.48 -14.77
CA GLN A 21 -3.77 3.44 -15.53
C GLN A 21 -2.60 2.84 -14.75
N LEU A 22 -1.87 3.65 -13.98
CA LEU A 22 -0.82 3.12 -13.10
C LEU A 22 -1.41 2.26 -11.97
N THR A 23 -2.53 2.70 -11.39
CA THR A 23 -3.25 1.94 -10.35
C THR A 23 -3.76 0.61 -10.90
N ALA A 24 -4.32 0.61 -12.11
CA ALA A 24 -4.78 -0.59 -12.80
C ALA A 24 -3.61 -1.55 -13.11
N LEU A 25 -2.44 -1.03 -13.49
CA LEU A 25 -1.25 -1.84 -13.71
C LEU A 25 -0.82 -2.57 -12.44
N ILE A 26 -0.74 -1.85 -11.32
CA ILE A 26 -0.36 -2.41 -10.03
C ILE A 26 -1.34 -3.50 -9.59
N ALA A 27 -2.65 -3.26 -9.75
CA ALA A 27 -3.67 -4.26 -9.42
C ALA A 27 -3.55 -5.52 -10.30
N ARG A 28 -3.26 -5.36 -11.60
CA ARG A 28 -3.02 -6.50 -12.50
C ARG A 28 -1.78 -7.29 -12.11
N LEU A 29 -0.69 -6.64 -11.70
CA LEU A 29 0.52 -7.32 -11.22
C LEU A 29 0.23 -8.15 -9.97
N PHE A 30 -0.56 -7.62 -9.04
CA PHE A 30 -1.00 -8.39 -7.87
C PHE A 30 -1.84 -9.60 -8.25
N ALA A 31 -2.82 -9.43 -9.16
CA ALA A 31 -3.64 -10.53 -9.64
C ALA A 31 -2.80 -11.61 -10.33
N GLN A 32 -1.80 -11.23 -11.13
CA GLN A 32 -0.85 -12.16 -11.76
C GLN A 32 0.00 -12.93 -10.74
N ALA A 33 0.29 -12.31 -9.60
CA ALA A 33 0.96 -12.95 -8.47
C ALA A 33 0.00 -13.78 -7.57
N GLY A 34 -1.27 -13.94 -7.97
CA GLY A 34 -2.28 -14.68 -7.21
C GLY A 34 -2.88 -13.92 -6.02
N ILE A 35 -2.66 -12.60 -5.94
CA ILE A 35 -3.20 -11.74 -4.87
C ILE A 35 -4.41 -10.98 -5.43
N GLU A 36 -5.58 -11.59 -5.32
CA GLU A 36 -6.83 -11.00 -5.80
C GLU A 36 -7.27 -9.79 -4.94
N GLY A 37 -7.86 -8.79 -5.59
CA GLY A 37 -8.38 -7.58 -4.92
C GLY A 37 -7.32 -6.61 -4.37
N ALA A 38 -6.02 -6.90 -4.53
CA ALA A 38 -4.96 -6.01 -4.06
C ALA A 38 -4.76 -4.79 -4.98
N THR A 39 -4.39 -3.68 -4.35
CA THR A 39 -4.16 -2.37 -4.98
C THR A 39 -2.88 -1.74 -4.45
N ALA A 40 -2.44 -0.64 -5.06
CA ALA A 40 -1.34 0.16 -4.53
C ALA A 40 -1.58 0.63 -3.08
N GLN A 41 -2.83 0.96 -2.73
CA GLN A 41 -3.17 1.41 -1.37
C GLN A 41 -3.16 0.27 -0.36
N SER A 42 -3.65 -0.92 -0.73
CA SER A 42 -3.56 -2.08 0.16
C SER A 42 -2.10 -2.49 0.38
N ALA A 43 -1.27 -2.42 -0.66
CA ALA A 43 0.17 -2.66 -0.56
C ALA A 43 0.86 -1.67 0.39
N ARG A 44 0.52 -0.38 0.30
CA ARG A 44 1.04 0.66 1.21
C ARG A 44 0.70 0.36 2.67
N ARG A 45 -0.54 -0.08 2.94
CA ARG A 45 -0.96 -0.51 4.28
C ARG A 45 -0.18 -1.74 4.75
N THR A 46 -0.03 -2.75 3.90
CA THR A 46 0.76 -3.95 4.23
C THR A 46 2.20 -3.62 4.55
N LEU A 47 2.81 -2.69 3.81
CA LEU A 47 4.17 -2.23 4.09
C LEU A 47 4.26 -1.54 5.47
N ALA A 48 3.34 -0.62 5.77
CA ALA A 48 3.28 0.05 7.08
C ALA A 48 3.21 -0.96 8.24
N VAL A 49 2.28 -1.92 8.16
CA VAL A 49 2.10 -2.98 9.16
C VAL A 49 3.36 -3.83 9.29
N LYS A 50 3.98 -4.25 8.18
CA LYS A 50 5.22 -5.04 8.20
C LYS A 50 6.39 -4.29 8.84
N LEU A 51 6.54 -2.99 8.58
CA LEU A 51 7.57 -2.15 9.20
C LEU A 51 7.33 -2.01 10.70
N LYS A 52 6.07 -1.78 11.10
CA LYS A 52 5.71 -1.67 12.52
C LYS A 52 6.00 -2.96 13.29
N ARG A 53 5.71 -4.13 12.70
CA ARG A 53 6.06 -5.44 13.28
C ARG A 53 7.56 -5.67 13.44
N LYS A 54 8.38 -5.02 12.61
CA LYS A 54 9.85 -5.03 12.74
C LYS A 54 10.35 -4.07 13.83
N GLY A 55 9.47 -3.40 14.56
CA GLY A 55 9.82 -2.47 15.63
C GLY A 55 10.18 -1.07 15.16
N ILE A 56 9.98 -0.74 13.88
CA ILE A 56 10.22 0.61 13.36
C ILE A 56 9.12 1.53 13.90
N ASP A 57 9.50 2.70 14.40
CA ASP A 57 8.56 3.68 14.92
C ASP A 57 7.80 4.40 13.79
N GLU A 58 6.65 4.96 14.18
CA GLU A 58 5.69 5.60 13.28
C GLU A 58 6.27 6.80 12.55
N ARG A 59 7.26 7.50 13.11
CA ARG A 59 7.86 8.66 12.44
C ARG A 59 8.68 8.21 11.23
N HIS A 60 9.57 7.23 11.41
CA HIS A 60 10.35 6.68 10.30
C HIS A 60 9.48 5.95 9.28
N ILE A 61 8.43 5.26 9.73
CA ILE A 61 7.42 4.69 8.81
C ILE A 61 6.77 5.80 7.97
N GLY A 62 6.42 6.92 8.61
CA GLY A 62 5.89 8.11 7.93
C GLY A 62 6.84 8.63 6.85
N GLU A 63 8.12 8.76 7.17
CA GLU A 63 9.16 9.21 6.24
C GLU A 63 9.29 8.27 5.04
N ILE A 64 9.37 6.96 5.27
CA ILE A 64 9.43 5.93 4.20
C ILE A 64 8.21 6.00 3.29
N LEU A 65 7.03 6.21 3.88
CA LEU A 65 5.77 6.25 3.14
C LEU A 65 5.45 7.62 2.56
N GLY A 66 6.24 8.67 2.83
CA GLY A 66 5.93 10.04 2.42
C GLY A 66 4.65 10.58 3.08
N MET A 67 4.43 10.28 4.36
CA MET A 67 3.29 10.73 5.15
C MET A 67 3.74 11.70 6.24
N THR A 68 3.02 12.81 6.40
CA THR A 68 3.32 13.83 7.42
C THR A 68 2.39 13.75 8.63
N SER A 69 1.20 13.19 8.48
CA SER A 69 0.22 13.08 9.56
C SER A 69 0.48 11.85 10.43
N ILE A 70 0.98 12.08 11.66
CA ILE A 70 1.18 11.03 12.68
C ILE A 70 -0.11 10.26 12.93
N LYS A 71 -1.26 10.95 12.98
CA LYS A 71 -2.57 10.30 13.16
C LYS A 71 -2.86 9.31 12.02
N ALA A 72 -2.65 9.72 10.78
CA ALA A 72 -2.88 8.86 9.62
C ALA A 72 -1.91 7.66 9.60
N ILE A 73 -0.65 7.87 9.99
CA ILE A 73 0.34 6.79 10.08
C ILE A 73 -0.06 5.76 11.13
N LYS A 74 -0.49 6.21 12.33
CA LYS A 74 -1.00 5.34 13.38
C LYS A 74 -2.19 4.51 12.91
N THR A 75 -3.21 5.16 12.33
CA THR A 75 -4.38 4.45 11.78
C THR A 75 -3.98 3.40 10.73
N LEU A 76 -3.02 3.71 9.87
CA LEU A 76 -2.52 2.79 8.85
C LEU A 76 -1.80 1.58 9.47
N CYS A 77 -1.03 1.79 10.54
CA CYS A 77 -0.31 0.73 11.26
C CYS A 77 -1.23 -0.13 12.15
N ASP A 78 -2.26 0.48 12.73
CA ASP A 78 -3.21 -0.19 13.64
C ASP A 78 -4.17 -1.14 12.92
N THR A 79 -4.20 -1.13 11.59
CA THR A 79 -4.97 -2.08 10.78
C THR A 79 -4.30 -3.48 10.74
N ASP A 80 -3.51 -3.84 11.74
CA ASP A 80 -2.79 -5.11 11.83
C ASP A 80 -3.75 -6.25 12.24
N PRO A 81 -4.11 -7.18 11.33
CA PRO A 81 -5.03 -8.27 11.64
C PRO A 81 -4.42 -9.35 12.56
N VAL A 82 -3.09 -9.43 12.69
CA VAL A 82 -2.45 -10.48 13.51
C VAL A 82 -2.70 -10.24 14.99
N ARG A 83 -2.83 -8.98 15.42
CA ARG A 83 -3.23 -8.68 16.80
C ARG A 83 -4.57 -9.30 17.18
N LEU A 84 -5.53 -9.39 16.25
CA LEU A 84 -6.81 -10.04 16.49
C LEU A 84 -6.65 -11.55 16.62
N GLY A 85 -5.85 -12.17 15.74
CA GLY A 85 -5.55 -13.62 15.81
C GLY A 85 -4.88 -14.02 17.12
N ASP A 86 -3.90 -13.25 17.59
CA ASP A 86 -3.24 -13.49 18.88
C ASP A 86 -4.17 -13.25 20.08
N LEU A 87 -5.12 -12.31 19.98
CA LEU A 87 -6.14 -12.09 20.99
C LEU A 87 -7.11 -13.29 21.08
N ILE A 88 -7.56 -13.80 19.94
CA ILE A 88 -8.49 -14.94 19.85
C ILE A 88 -7.83 -16.22 20.39
N LYS A 89 -6.54 -16.46 20.09
CA LYS A 89 -5.78 -17.61 20.64
C LYS A 89 -5.69 -17.63 22.16
N ARG A 90 -5.96 -16.53 22.86
CA ARG A 90 -5.98 -16.48 24.33
C ARG A 90 -7.35 -16.83 24.92
N ILE A 91 -8.38 -16.94 24.09
CA ILE A 91 -9.78 -17.16 24.48
C ILE A 91 -10.27 -18.57 24.07
N VAL A 92 -9.65 -19.18 23.05
CA VAL A 92 -9.93 -20.55 22.57
C VAL A 92 -8.88 -21.53 23.08
#